data_AF-A0A8J3QJI7-F1
#
_entry.id   AF-A0A8J3QJI7-F1
#
_cell.length_a   1.000
_cell.length_b   1.000
_cell.length_c   1.000
_cell.angle_alpha   90.00
_cell.angle_beta   90.00
_cell.angle_gamma   90.00
#
_symmetry.space_group_name_H-M   'P 1'
#
loop_
_entity.id
_entity.type
_entity.pdbx_description
1 polymer ?
#
loop_
_entity_poly.entity_id
_entity_poly.type
_entity_poly.pdbx_seq_one_letter_code
_entity_poly.pdbx_strand_id
1 'polypeptide(L)'
;MLVAGLCLMLISACEITPSDQQGRRPAVAEGHQPALAGKTVASFFSPAQPFPGLAWTKDGHAVDGRELNTIAGPSHCAWENVVMMHLGWPLGTVSQTSAEARQFIRDPGGILEQGFREKLALHTTLPFDALATGYRSGELQLWLAPSAPESVFLRVGDDVEQWPRAKNMIACD
;
A
#
# COMPACT_ATOMS: atom_id res chain seq x y z
N MET A 1 -39.17 13.67 60.93
CA MET A 1 -38.03 14.00 61.80
C MET A 1 -36.88 14.36 60.87
N LEU A 2 -36.63 15.67 60.63
CA LEU A 2 -35.56 16.50 61.24
C LEU A 2 -34.16 15.93 60.90
N VAL A 3 -33.18 16.62 60.30
CA VAL A 3 -32.69 18.00 60.54
C VAL A 3 -31.92 18.53 59.32
N ALA A 4 -32.07 19.83 59.05
CA ALA A 4 -31.29 20.65 58.11
C ALA A 4 -29.97 21.15 58.73
N GLY A 5 -28.95 21.44 57.90
CA GLY A 5 -27.69 22.03 58.39
C GLY A 5 -26.90 22.73 57.30
N LEU A 6 -27.27 23.98 57.02
CA LEU A 6 -26.50 24.96 56.26
C LEU A 6 -25.35 25.48 57.14
N CYS A 7 -24.12 25.58 56.62
CA CYS A 7 -23.05 26.35 57.26
C CYS A 7 -22.24 27.13 56.21
N LEU A 8 -22.43 28.45 56.21
CA LEU A 8 -21.57 29.46 55.59
C LEU A 8 -20.39 29.73 56.54
N MET A 9 -19.17 29.92 56.03
CA MET A 9 -18.13 30.73 56.68
C MET A 9 -17.21 31.40 55.64
N LEU A 10 -16.73 32.59 56.03
CA LEU A 10 -16.17 33.67 55.21
C LEU A 10 -14.64 33.57 54.96
N ILE A 11 -14.24 34.09 53.79
CA ILE A 11 -13.11 34.98 53.44
C ILE A 11 -11.83 34.93 54.30
N SER A 12 -10.70 34.64 53.66
CA SER A 12 -9.43 35.36 53.91
C SER A 12 -8.52 35.30 52.68
N ALA A 13 -8.16 36.47 52.16
CA ALA A 13 -7.19 36.64 51.07
C ALA A 13 -5.77 36.69 51.64
N CYS A 14 -4.83 35.99 50.99
CA CYS A 14 -3.41 36.28 51.12
C CYS A 14 -2.79 36.18 49.74
N GLU A 15 -2.42 37.34 49.21
CA GLU A 15 -1.77 37.53 47.92
C GLU A 15 -0.29 37.14 48.03
N ILE A 16 0.21 36.35 47.09
CA ILE A 16 1.65 36.12 46.91
C ILE A 16 1.97 36.37 45.43
N THR A 17 2.64 37.47 45.16
CA THR A 17 3.22 37.87 43.87
C THR A 17 4.48 37.05 43.51
N PRO A 18 4.91 37.06 42.23
CA PRO A 18 5.67 35.98 41.60
C PRO A 18 7.19 36.12 41.78
N SER A 19 7.91 35.00 41.76
CA SER A 19 9.37 34.99 41.59
C SER A 19 9.78 34.16 40.38
N ASP A 20 10.51 34.86 39.53
CA ASP A 20 11.20 34.49 38.32
C ASP A 20 12.18 33.31 38.51
N GLN A 21 12.09 32.31 37.61
CA GLN A 21 13.17 31.37 37.30
C GLN A 21 13.09 30.98 35.81
N GLN A 22 13.72 31.83 35.02
CA GLN A 22 14.36 31.57 33.74
C GLN A 22 14.89 30.12 33.59
N GLY A 23 14.67 29.52 32.41
CA GLY A 23 15.64 28.56 31.86
C GLY A 23 15.14 27.15 31.55
N ARG A 24 14.35 26.98 30.48
CA ARG A 24 14.41 25.76 29.66
C ARG A 24 13.98 26.06 28.22
N ARG A 25 14.95 26.31 27.34
CA ARG A 25 14.77 26.07 25.89
C ARG A 25 14.96 24.57 25.65
N PRO A 26 14.02 23.88 24.97
CA PRO A 26 14.39 22.74 24.17
C PRO A 26 14.33 23.10 22.68
N ALA A 27 15.40 22.66 22.01
CA ALA A 27 15.57 22.32 20.60
C ALA A 27 14.82 23.14 19.54
N VAL A 28 15.61 23.83 18.72
CA VAL A 28 15.27 24.07 17.32
C VAL A 28 14.86 22.72 16.73
N ALA A 29 13.61 22.60 16.29
CA ALA A 29 13.18 21.46 15.48
C ALA A 29 13.97 21.51 14.18
N GLU A 30 15.03 20.70 14.13
CA GLU A 30 15.76 20.36 12.94
C GLU A 30 14.76 19.80 11.92
N GLY A 31 14.83 20.33 10.70
CA GLY A 31 13.79 20.18 9.69
C GLY A 31 13.44 18.72 9.41
N HIS A 32 12.19 18.36 9.70
CA HIS A 32 11.51 17.36 8.90
C HIS A 32 10.81 18.13 7.77
N GLN A 33 11.52 18.29 6.66
CA GLN A 33 10.84 18.60 5.40
C GLN A 33 9.77 17.52 5.23
N PRO A 34 8.47 17.85 5.14
CA PRO A 34 7.51 16.85 4.74
C PRO A 34 7.95 16.39 3.36
N ALA A 35 8.35 15.12 3.24
CA ALA A 35 8.37 14.47 1.94
C ALA A 35 7.02 14.81 1.32
N LEU A 36 7.05 15.47 0.16
CA LEU A 36 5.86 15.81 -0.60
C LEU A 36 4.96 14.57 -0.57
N ALA A 37 3.79 14.68 0.05
CA ALA A 37 2.91 13.55 0.32
C ALA A 37 2.23 13.08 -0.98
N GLY A 38 3.05 12.64 -1.93
CA GLY A 38 2.62 11.92 -3.11
C GLY A 38 2.24 10.50 -2.72
N LYS A 39 1.29 9.93 -3.46
CA LYS A 39 0.95 8.52 -3.33
C LYS A 39 2.19 7.69 -3.70
N THR A 40 2.48 6.66 -2.93
CA THR A 40 3.46 5.61 -3.27
C THR A 40 2.72 4.43 -3.89
N VAL A 41 3.44 3.51 -4.55
CA VAL A 41 2.87 2.24 -5.01
C VAL A 41 2.21 1.50 -3.84
N ALA A 42 2.90 1.41 -2.70
CA ALA A 42 2.39 0.77 -1.49
C ALA A 42 1.03 1.32 -1.00
N SER A 43 0.78 2.63 -1.20
CA SER A 43 -0.47 3.28 -0.77
C SER A 43 -1.71 2.79 -1.53
N PHE A 44 -1.55 2.26 -2.74
CA PHE A 44 -2.66 1.64 -3.50
C PHE A 44 -3.05 0.26 -2.94
N PHE A 45 -2.19 -0.34 -2.12
CA PHE A 45 -2.30 -1.72 -1.66
C PHE A 45 -2.32 -1.83 -0.13
N SER A 46 -2.54 -0.72 0.57
CA SER A 46 -2.57 -0.64 2.03
C SER A 46 -3.87 0.04 2.52
N PRO A 47 -4.88 -0.72 2.96
CA PRO A 47 -4.92 -2.17 3.02
C PRO A 47 -5.06 -2.82 1.63
N ALA A 48 -4.69 -4.09 1.51
CA ALA A 48 -4.99 -4.88 0.32
C ALA A 48 -6.51 -5.07 0.21
N GLN A 49 -7.05 -4.98 -1.00
CA GLN A 49 -8.50 -4.96 -1.23
C GLN A 49 -9.00 -6.34 -1.68
N PRO A 50 -10.10 -6.87 -1.14
CA PRO A 50 -10.71 -8.08 -1.68
C PRO A 50 -11.23 -7.84 -3.10
N PHE A 51 -11.61 -8.91 -3.80
CA PHE A 51 -12.27 -8.80 -5.11
C PHE A 51 -13.46 -7.80 -5.04
N PRO A 52 -13.61 -6.88 -6.02
CA PRO A 52 -12.92 -6.80 -7.32
C PRO A 52 -11.53 -6.14 -7.31
N GLY A 53 -11.08 -5.60 -6.17
CA GLY A 53 -9.82 -4.90 -6.05
C GLY A 53 -9.84 -3.50 -6.69
N LEU A 54 -8.66 -3.03 -7.10
CA LEU A 54 -8.51 -1.74 -7.76
C LEU A 54 -9.22 -1.68 -9.11
N ALA A 55 -9.83 -0.54 -9.42
CA ALA A 55 -10.36 -0.27 -10.74
C ALA A 55 -9.21 0.04 -11.71
N TRP A 56 -8.98 -0.86 -12.65
CA TRP A 56 -7.98 -0.71 -13.70
C TRP A 56 -8.59 -0.14 -14.98
N THR A 57 -7.81 0.69 -15.65
CA THR A 57 -8.07 1.16 -17.01
C THR A 57 -6.89 0.82 -17.90
N LYS A 58 -7.12 0.67 -19.20
CA LYS A 58 -6.08 0.55 -20.22
C LYS A 58 -6.38 1.58 -21.30
N ASP A 59 -5.45 2.50 -21.52
CA ASP A 59 -5.60 3.58 -22.51
C ASP A 59 -6.90 4.38 -22.31
N GLY A 60 -7.35 4.53 -21.06
CA GLY A 60 -8.56 5.25 -20.67
C GLY A 60 -9.86 4.44 -20.69
N HIS A 61 -9.81 3.15 -21.01
CA HIS A 61 -10.99 2.26 -21.00
C HIS A 61 -10.96 1.33 -19.80
N ALA A 62 -12.13 1.06 -19.20
CA ALA A 62 -12.24 0.11 -18.10
C ALA A 62 -11.78 -1.29 -18.54
N VAL A 63 -11.04 -1.96 -17.67
CA VAL A 63 -10.49 -3.30 -17.93
C VAL A 63 -11.37 -4.36 -17.30
N ASP A 64 -11.63 -5.46 -18.01
CA ASP A 64 -12.34 -6.62 -17.46
C ASP A 64 -11.49 -7.23 -16.31
N GLY A 65 -12.13 -7.60 -15.20
CA GLY A 65 -11.42 -8.18 -14.06
C GLY A 65 -10.69 -9.49 -14.38
N ARG A 66 -11.05 -10.19 -15.47
CA ARG A 66 -10.34 -11.37 -15.97
C ARG A 66 -9.16 -11.04 -16.89
N GLU A 67 -9.06 -9.80 -17.36
CA GLU A 67 -7.87 -9.29 -18.08
C GLU A 67 -6.84 -8.77 -17.08
N LEU A 68 -7.26 -7.98 -16.10
CA LEU A 68 -6.40 -7.54 -15.00
C LEU A 68 -7.21 -7.33 -13.73
N ASN A 69 -6.78 -7.96 -12.64
CA ASN A 69 -7.18 -7.58 -11.29
C ASN A 69 -5.99 -7.60 -10.33
N THR A 70 -6.14 -6.89 -9.22
CA THR A 70 -5.21 -6.91 -8.08
C THR A 70 -6.04 -7.05 -6.82
N ILE A 71 -5.96 -8.21 -6.17
CA ILE A 71 -6.81 -8.56 -5.03
C ILE A 71 -5.97 -9.04 -3.85
N ALA A 72 -6.49 -8.85 -2.64
CA ALA A 72 -5.95 -9.45 -1.43
C ALA A 72 -6.02 -10.97 -1.51
N GLY A 73 -5.03 -11.63 -0.93
CA GLY A 73 -5.09 -13.05 -0.67
C GLY A 73 -6.23 -13.41 0.30
N PRO A 74 -6.75 -14.64 0.24
CA PRO A 74 -7.80 -15.13 1.14
C PRO A 74 -7.38 -15.10 2.61
N SER A 75 -8.22 -14.50 3.45
CA SER A 75 -7.99 -14.39 4.90
C SER A 75 -8.01 -15.73 5.64
N HIS A 76 -8.72 -16.75 5.12
CA HIS A 76 -8.74 -18.08 5.74
C HIS A 76 -7.38 -18.81 5.64
N CYS A 77 -6.44 -18.29 4.85
CA CYS A 77 -5.05 -18.72 4.78
C CYS A 77 -4.08 -17.74 5.45
N ALA A 78 -4.60 -16.72 6.13
CA ALA A 78 -3.83 -15.60 6.68
C ALA A 78 -3.08 -14.79 5.60
N TRP A 79 -3.62 -14.69 4.38
CA TRP A 79 -2.98 -13.99 3.25
C TRP A 79 -3.60 -12.62 2.96
N GLU A 80 -4.37 -12.04 3.87
CA GLU A 80 -5.09 -10.78 3.67
C GLU A 80 -4.18 -9.57 3.39
N ASN A 81 -2.89 -9.68 3.70
CA ASN A 81 -1.88 -8.64 3.43
C ASN A 81 -1.02 -8.93 2.19
N VAL A 82 -1.23 -10.08 1.53
CA VAL A 82 -0.63 -10.42 0.24
C VAL A 82 -1.51 -9.84 -0.87
N VAL A 83 -0.91 -9.17 -1.85
CA VAL A 83 -1.63 -8.79 -3.07
C VAL A 83 -1.28 -9.75 -4.19
N MET A 84 -2.32 -10.28 -4.82
CA MET A 84 -2.26 -11.15 -5.98
C MET A 84 -2.77 -10.38 -7.19
N MET A 85 -1.87 -10.13 -8.14
CA MET A 85 -2.22 -9.62 -9.45
C MET A 85 -2.46 -10.79 -10.40
N HIS A 86 -3.63 -10.85 -11.01
CA HIS A 86 -3.91 -11.76 -12.11
C HIS A 86 -3.93 -10.96 -13.40
N LEU A 87 -3.03 -11.26 -14.31
CA LEU A 87 -2.87 -10.56 -15.58
C LEU A 87 -3.02 -11.55 -16.73
N GLY A 88 -4.02 -11.35 -17.58
CA GLY A 88 -4.24 -12.18 -18.75
C GLY A 88 -3.06 -12.12 -19.72
N TRP A 89 -2.73 -13.29 -20.29
CA TRP A 89 -1.56 -13.48 -21.12
C TRP A 89 -1.89 -14.26 -22.41
N PRO A 90 -1.53 -13.76 -23.61
CA PRO A 90 -0.79 -12.53 -23.90
C PRO A 90 -1.45 -11.24 -23.38
N LEU A 91 -0.64 -10.22 -23.11
CA LEU A 91 -1.08 -8.97 -22.48
C LEU A 91 -2.30 -8.37 -23.20
N GLY A 92 -3.38 -8.07 -22.46
CA GLY A 92 -4.63 -7.57 -23.05
C GLY A 92 -5.67 -8.64 -23.35
N THR A 93 -5.42 -9.88 -22.94
CA THR A 93 -6.36 -10.99 -23.11
C THR A 93 -7.26 -11.10 -21.89
N VAL A 94 -8.56 -11.33 -22.10
CA VAL A 94 -9.51 -11.70 -21.05
C VAL A 94 -9.39 -13.20 -20.79
N SER A 95 -8.77 -13.59 -19.67
CA SER A 95 -8.56 -15.00 -19.33
C SER A 95 -9.87 -15.72 -19.04
N GLN A 96 -10.06 -16.90 -19.62
CA GLN A 96 -11.16 -17.82 -19.31
C GLN A 96 -10.72 -18.89 -18.30
N THR A 97 -9.43 -19.18 -18.22
CA THR A 97 -8.85 -20.12 -17.27
C THR A 97 -7.62 -19.54 -16.58
N SER A 98 -7.22 -20.12 -15.46
CA SER A 98 -6.00 -19.72 -14.74
C SER A 98 -4.71 -19.94 -15.56
N ALA A 99 -4.72 -20.89 -16.51
CA ALA A 99 -3.60 -21.16 -17.39
C ALA A 99 -3.33 -20.02 -18.40
N GLU A 100 -4.35 -19.21 -18.68
CA GLU A 100 -4.27 -18.05 -19.58
C GLU A 100 -3.92 -16.76 -18.83
N ALA A 101 -3.61 -16.85 -17.54
CA ALA A 101 -3.19 -15.72 -16.71
C ALA A 101 -1.79 -15.95 -16.15
N ARG A 102 -1.06 -14.86 -15.96
CA ARG A 102 0.13 -14.83 -15.11
C ARG A 102 -0.25 -14.22 -13.78
N GLN A 103 0.26 -14.80 -12.70
CA GLN A 103 0.08 -14.27 -11.35
C GLN A 103 1.36 -13.60 -10.88
N PHE A 104 1.25 -12.36 -10.39
CA PHE A 104 2.35 -11.59 -9.80
C PHE A 104 1.99 -11.21 -8.37
N ILE A 105 2.97 -11.27 -7.48
CA ILE A 105 2.71 -11.27 -6.04
C ILE A 105 3.43 -10.12 -5.36
N ARG A 106 2.70 -9.36 -4.56
CA ARG A 106 3.26 -8.43 -3.56
C ARG A 106 3.05 -9.01 -2.19
N ASP A 107 4.12 -9.55 -1.62
CA ASP A 107 4.15 -10.10 -0.27
C ASP A 107 5.32 -9.50 0.53
N PRO A 108 5.18 -8.28 1.05
CA PRO A 108 6.24 -7.61 1.80
C PRO A 108 6.46 -8.23 3.19
N GLY A 109 5.46 -8.97 3.70
CA GLY A 109 5.55 -9.70 4.96
C GLY A 109 6.23 -11.06 4.84
N GLY A 110 6.42 -11.57 3.62
CA GLY A 110 7.02 -12.88 3.36
C GLY A 110 6.15 -14.07 3.78
N ILE A 111 4.83 -13.89 3.81
CA ILE A 111 3.85 -14.90 4.27
C ILE A 111 3.88 -16.17 3.40
N LEU A 112 4.10 -16.05 2.10
CA LEU A 112 4.09 -17.17 1.16
C LEU A 112 5.42 -17.92 1.07
N GLU A 113 6.52 -17.35 1.61
CA GLU A 113 7.89 -17.86 1.72
C GLU A 113 8.61 -18.28 0.41
N GLN A 114 7.92 -18.89 -0.55
CA GLN A 114 8.46 -19.47 -1.77
C GLN A 114 7.43 -19.47 -2.92
N GLY A 115 7.78 -20.10 -4.04
CA GLY A 115 6.89 -20.23 -5.19
C GLY A 115 7.03 -19.12 -6.24
N PHE A 116 8.05 -18.26 -6.12
CA PHE A 116 8.30 -17.15 -7.05
C PHE A 116 9.50 -17.41 -7.95
N ARG A 117 9.49 -16.79 -9.14
CA ARG A 117 10.62 -16.84 -10.08
C ARG A 117 11.71 -15.84 -9.75
N GLU A 118 11.35 -14.75 -9.08
CA GLU A 118 12.23 -13.66 -8.64
C GLU A 118 11.86 -13.22 -7.22
N LYS A 119 12.60 -12.25 -6.65
CA LYS A 119 12.26 -11.61 -5.38
C LYS A 119 11.43 -10.35 -5.58
N LEU A 120 10.55 -10.06 -4.62
CA LEU A 120 9.92 -8.74 -4.48
C LEU A 120 11.01 -7.70 -4.20
N ALA A 121 11.00 -6.60 -4.95
CA ALA A 121 11.84 -5.44 -4.67
C ALA A 121 10.95 -4.19 -4.52
N LEU A 122 10.91 -3.67 -3.30
CA LEU A 122 10.25 -2.40 -2.99
C LEU A 122 11.22 -1.25 -3.24
N HIS A 123 10.74 -0.12 -3.76
CA HIS A 123 11.56 1.07 -4.02
C HIS A 123 12.76 0.79 -4.95
N THR A 124 12.53 0.01 -6.00
CA THR A 124 13.55 -0.29 -7.02
C THR A 124 13.63 0.83 -8.05
N THR A 125 14.55 0.70 -9.00
CA THR A 125 14.56 1.51 -10.22
C THR A 125 13.86 0.76 -11.35
N LEU A 126 13.19 1.51 -12.23
CA LEU A 126 12.60 0.94 -13.43
C LEU A 126 13.73 0.51 -14.39
N PRO A 127 13.70 -0.71 -14.94
CA PRO A 127 14.67 -1.12 -15.96
C PRO A 127 14.69 -0.17 -17.16
N PHE A 128 15.85 0.02 -17.78
CA PHE A 128 16.04 0.97 -18.88
C PHE A 128 15.21 0.62 -20.13
N ASP A 129 14.86 -0.65 -20.31
CA ASP A 129 14.07 -1.18 -21.42
C ASP A 129 12.60 -1.41 -21.03
N ALA A 130 12.17 -0.95 -19.85
CA ALA A 130 10.78 -1.08 -19.43
C ALA A 130 9.84 -0.25 -20.31
N LEU A 131 8.73 -0.87 -20.71
CA LEU A 131 7.69 -0.29 -21.55
C LEU A 131 6.41 -0.12 -20.75
N ALA A 132 5.78 1.05 -20.90
CA ALA A 132 4.46 1.29 -20.35
C ALA A 132 3.46 0.40 -21.07
N THR A 133 2.60 -0.28 -20.30
CA THR A 133 1.63 -1.23 -20.85
C THR A 133 0.29 -0.59 -21.22
N GLY A 134 0.06 0.67 -20.82
CA GLY A 134 -1.22 1.35 -20.90
C GLY A 134 -2.13 1.13 -19.69
N TYR A 135 -1.89 0.10 -18.86
CA TYR A 135 -2.72 -0.15 -17.68
C TYR A 135 -2.44 0.85 -16.56
N ARG A 136 -3.52 1.39 -15.98
CA ARG A 136 -3.50 2.38 -14.90
C ARG A 136 -4.62 2.19 -13.88
N SER A 137 -4.33 2.53 -12.63
CA SER A 137 -5.36 2.84 -11.62
C SER A 137 -5.02 4.19 -11.01
N GLY A 138 -5.69 5.26 -11.45
CA GLY A 138 -5.27 6.62 -11.15
C GLY A 138 -3.83 6.89 -11.62
N GLU A 139 -2.93 7.20 -10.69
CA GLU A 139 -1.52 7.49 -10.95
C GLU A 139 -0.65 6.22 -11.07
N LEU A 140 -1.13 5.09 -10.53
CA LEU A 140 -0.46 3.81 -10.58
C LEU A 140 -0.41 3.29 -12.01
N GLN A 141 0.77 2.86 -12.45
CA GLN A 141 1.02 2.36 -13.80
C GLN A 141 1.67 0.99 -13.76
N LEU A 142 1.27 0.12 -14.69
CA LEU A 142 1.91 -1.18 -14.92
C LEU A 142 2.91 -1.09 -16.07
N TRP A 143 4.09 -1.64 -15.86
CA TRP A 143 5.20 -1.68 -16.80
C TRP A 143 5.75 -3.11 -16.92
N LEU A 144 6.27 -3.43 -18.11
CA LEU A 144 6.96 -4.69 -18.39
C LEU A 144 8.33 -4.39 -18.99
N ALA A 145 9.33 -5.18 -18.63
CA ALA A 145 10.67 -5.07 -19.18
C ALA A 145 11.06 -6.36 -19.92
N PRO A 146 11.48 -6.29 -21.20
CA PRO A 146 12.03 -7.45 -21.91
C PRO A 146 13.20 -8.11 -21.17
N SER A 147 14.05 -7.33 -20.50
CA SER A 147 15.17 -7.81 -19.68
C SER A 147 14.75 -8.54 -18.39
N ALA A 148 13.50 -8.41 -17.94
CA ALA A 148 12.98 -9.02 -16.73
C ALA A 148 11.60 -9.69 -16.96
N PRO A 149 11.54 -10.76 -17.79
CA PRO A 149 10.28 -11.34 -18.27
C PRO A 149 9.45 -12.04 -17.17
N GLU A 150 10.05 -12.30 -16.01
CA GLU A 150 9.41 -12.93 -14.85
C GLU A 150 9.00 -11.92 -13.77
N SER A 151 8.90 -10.64 -14.12
CA SER A 151 8.44 -9.58 -13.23
C SER A 151 7.51 -8.60 -13.93
N VAL A 152 6.68 -7.94 -13.14
CA VAL A 152 6.00 -6.70 -13.51
C VAL A 152 6.55 -5.58 -12.66
N PHE A 153 6.48 -4.36 -13.18
CA PHE A 153 6.88 -3.16 -12.46
C PHE A 153 5.66 -2.27 -12.27
N LEU A 154 5.40 -1.89 -11.03
CA LEU A 154 4.35 -0.95 -10.67
C LEU A 154 5.02 0.38 -10.35
N ARG A 155 4.48 1.47 -10.88
CA ARG A 155 5.09 2.80 -10.76
C ARG A 155 4.08 3.87 -10.38
N VAL A 156 4.45 4.73 -9.43
CA VAL A 156 3.79 6.02 -9.13
C VAL A 156 4.88 7.08 -8.98
N GLY A 157 4.89 8.09 -9.86
CA GLY A 157 5.97 9.09 -9.86
C GLY A 157 7.35 8.43 -10.01
N ASP A 158 8.21 8.59 -9.02
CA ASP A 158 9.54 7.96 -8.96
C ASP A 158 9.57 6.69 -8.09
N ASP A 159 8.47 6.35 -7.42
CA ASP A 159 8.35 5.11 -6.65
C ASP A 159 8.02 3.93 -7.56
N VAL A 160 8.83 2.88 -7.48
CA VAL A 160 8.69 1.67 -8.30
C VAL A 160 8.79 0.44 -7.42
N GLU A 161 7.88 -0.50 -7.60
CA GLU A 161 7.99 -1.85 -7.05
C GLU A 161 8.12 -2.87 -8.20
N GLN A 162 8.98 -3.87 -8.02
CA GLN A 162 9.08 -5.03 -8.90
C GLN A 162 8.38 -6.20 -8.24
N TRP A 163 7.29 -6.68 -8.83
CA TRP A 163 6.55 -7.83 -8.32
C TRP A 163 6.95 -9.09 -9.08
N PRO A 164 7.41 -10.14 -8.38
CA PRO A 164 7.81 -11.38 -9.03
C PRO A 164 6.60 -12.17 -9.50
N ARG A 165 6.79 -12.88 -10.61
CA ARG A 165 5.82 -13.86 -11.10
C ARG A 165 5.86 -15.11 -10.23
N ALA A 166 4.69 -15.65 -9.91
CA ALA A 166 4.58 -16.97 -9.33
C ALA A 166 4.99 -18.07 -10.34
N LYS A 167 5.60 -19.16 -9.86
CA LYS A 167 6.00 -20.32 -10.68
C LYS A 167 4.78 -21.03 -11.26
N ASN A 168 3.76 -21.19 -10.43
CA ASN A 168 2.41 -21.68 -10.70
C ASN A 168 1.39 -20.71 -10.11
N MET A 169 0.10 -20.85 -10.46
CA MET A 169 -0.96 -20.11 -9.78
C MET A 169 -0.98 -20.49 -8.29
N ILE A 170 -0.77 -19.51 -7.41
CA ILE A 170 -0.88 -19.67 -5.96
C ILE A 170 -2.35 -19.47 -5.60
N ALA A 171 -2.92 -20.49 -4.98
CA ALA A 171 -4.27 -20.50 -4.44
C ALA A 171 -4.23 -21.22 -3.07
N CYS A 172 -5.28 -21.04 -2.28
CA CYS A 172 -5.46 -21.85 -1.09
C CYS A 172 -5.94 -23.25 -1.45
N ASP A 173 -5.45 -24.21 -0.67
CA ASP A 173 -5.89 -25.61 -0.71
C ASP A 173 -7.10 -25.84 0.21
#